data_AF-A0A928KZF2-F1
#
_entry.id   AF-A0A928KZF2-F1
#
_cell.length_a   1.000
_cell.length_b   1.000
_cell.length_c   1.000
_cell.angle_alpha   90.00
_cell.angle_beta   90.00
_cell.angle_gamma   90.00
#
_symmetry.space_group_name_H-M   'P 1'
#
loop_
_entity.id
_entity.type
_entity.pdbx_description
1 polymer ?
#
loop_
_entity_poly.entity_id
_entity_poly.type
_entity_poly.pdbx_seq_one_letter_code
_entity_poly.pdbx_strand_id
1 'polypeptide(L)'
;SYGDFIALSDTCDACTAKMIQREVSDGIIAPGYTDEALEILKSKRKGTYNIIQIDPNYVPEEIETKQVFGITFEQGRNNLKINNELLQNVVTENKNIPDDKKRDLLISLITLKYTQSNSVCYVKNGQAIGIGAGQQSRIHCTRLAGNKADIWWLRQAPQVLNLKFVDDIRRADRDNAIDVYISDEYMDVLADGAWEKIFKEKPPVFTKEEQKEWLSKNTDVCLGSDAFFPFGDNIERAKKSGVSYIAEPGGSIRDDNVIETCNKYNMAMAFTGIRLFHH
;
A
#
# COMPACT_ATOMS: atom_id res chain seq x y z
N SER A 1 8.78 3.68 -6.19
CA SER A 1 7.88 4.85 -6.22
C SER A 1 8.58 5.98 -6.95
N TYR A 2 8.39 6.10 -8.26
CA TYR A 2 9.13 7.06 -9.07
C TYR A 2 8.64 8.48 -8.78
N GLY A 3 9.55 9.39 -8.40
CA GLY A 3 9.21 10.81 -8.16
C GLY A 3 8.33 11.02 -6.94
N ASP A 4 8.52 10.22 -5.88
CA ASP A 4 7.73 10.35 -4.66
C ASP A 4 8.10 11.59 -3.82
N PHE A 5 7.23 11.89 -2.84
CA PHE A 5 7.54 12.83 -1.76
C PHE A 5 7.54 12.05 -0.44
N ILE A 6 8.71 12.00 0.21
CA ILE A 6 8.97 11.13 1.36
C ILE A 6 8.60 11.86 2.65
N ALA A 7 7.98 11.17 3.60
CA ALA A 7 7.76 11.67 4.95
C ALA A 7 8.37 10.72 5.98
N LEU A 8 9.12 11.26 6.94
CA LEU A 8 9.70 10.51 8.06
C LEU A 8 9.13 11.02 9.39
N SER A 9 8.76 10.10 10.28
CA SER A 9 8.32 10.42 11.65
C SER A 9 9.46 10.85 12.57
N ASP A 10 10.70 10.51 12.20
CA ASP A 10 11.90 10.65 12.99
C ASP A 10 13.00 11.36 12.21
N THR A 11 14.05 11.77 12.93
CA THR A 11 15.24 12.39 12.32
C THR A 11 15.83 11.48 11.23
N CYS A 12 16.02 12.02 10.03
CA CYS A 12 16.64 11.31 8.92
C CYS A 12 18.13 11.04 9.21
N ASP A 13 18.50 9.76 9.19
CA ASP A 13 19.87 9.30 9.37
C ASP A 13 20.60 9.11 8.03
N ALA A 14 21.92 8.93 8.10
CA ALA A 14 22.74 8.75 6.91
C ALA A 14 22.39 7.47 6.12
N CYS A 15 21.90 6.43 6.80
CA CYS A 15 21.50 5.18 6.16
C CYS A 15 20.29 5.39 5.25
N THR A 16 19.25 6.03 5.79
CA THR A 16 18.03 6.40 5.06
C THR A 16 18.36 7.36 3.92
N ALA A 17 19.19 8.38 4.18
CA ALA A 17 19.63 9.31 3.13
C ALA A 17 20.37 8.62 1.98
N LYS A 18 21.27 7.65 2.25
CA LYS A 18 21.97 6.85 1.23
C LYS A 18 21.01 6.00 0.42
N MET A 19 20.01 5.41 1.08
CA MET A 19 18.96 4.65 0.39
C MET A 19 18.18 5.55 -0.57
N ILE A 20 17.81 6.75 -0.14
CA ILE A 20 17.09 7.73 -0.96
C ILE A 20 17.97 8.27 -2.09
N GLN A 21 19.27 8.52 -1.83
CA GLN A 21 20.21 9.15 -2.78
C GLN A 21 20.22 8.48 -4.16
N ARG A 22 20.15 7.15 -4.19
CA ARG A 22 20.16 6.34 -5.42
C ARG A 22 18.81 6.22 -6.13
N GLU A 23 17.72 6.71 -5.54
CA GLU A 23 16.36 6.65 -6.11
C GLU A 23 15.93 7.97 -6.75
N VAL A 24 14.95 7.89 -7.64
CA VAL A 24 14.25 9.07 -8.16
C VAL A 24 13.13 9.46 -7.18
N SER A 25 13.32 10.57 -6.46
CA SER A 25 12.38 11.17 -5.51
C SER A 25 12.33 12.69 -5.75
N ASP A 26 11.19 13.33 -5.52
CA ASP A 26 10.95 14.78 -5.68
C ASP A 26 11.29 15.58 -4.42
N GLY A 27 11.09 15.01 -3.23
CA GLY A 27 11.41 15.70 -1.98
C GLY A 27 11.22 14.83 -0.73
N ILE A 28 11.59 15.40 0.41
CA ILE A 28 11.46 14.78 1.72
C ILE A 28 11.03 15.79 2.78
N ILE A 29 10.19 15.34 3.72
CA ILE A 29 9.83 16.06 4.94
C ILE A 29 10.13 15.18 6.16
N ALA A 30 10.76 15.75 7.18
CA ALA A 30 11.12 15.06 8.42
C ALA A 30 11.19 16.07 9.59
N PRO A 31 11.09 15.65 10.86
CA PRO A 31 11.28 16.54 12.01
C PRO A 31 12.72 17.05 12.14
N GLY A 32 13.68 16.36 11.54
CA GLY A 32 15.08 16.74 11.55
C GLY A 32 15.94 15.88 10.62
N TYR A 33 17.18 16.28 10.45
CA TYR A 33 18.19 15.57 9.65
C TYR A 33 19.52 15.60 10.39
N THR A 34 20.23 14.48 10.41
CA THR A 34 21.65 14.50 10.82
C THR A 34 22.49 15.28 9.80
N ASP A 35 23.62 15.85 10.22
CA ASP A 35 24.50 16.61 9.31
C ASP A 35 24.93 15.77 8.10
N GLU A 36 25.31 14.50 8.31
CA GLU A 36 25.68 13.58 7.22
C GLU A 36 24.49 13.33 6.28
N ALA A 37 23.29 13.07 6.82
CA ALA A 37 22.10 12.86 6.00
C ALA A 37 21.77 14.10 5.15
N LEU A 38 21.85 15.28 5.74
CA LEU A 38 21.55 16.53 5.06
C LEU A 38 22.51 16.77 3.89
N GLU A 39 23.82 16.55 4.08
CA GLU A 39 24.82 16.68 3.01
C GLU A 39 24.60 15.67 1.88
N ILE A 40 24.23 14.42 2.20
CA ILE A 40 23.88 13.41 1.20
C ILE A 40 22.65 13.83 0.39
N LEU A 41 21.60 14.33 1.06
CA LEU A 41 20.35 14.71 0.40
C LEU A 41 20.52 15.97 -0.46
N LYS A 42 21.32 16.96 -0.01
CA LYS A 42 21.65 18.16 -0.81
C LYS A 42 22.34 17.81 -2.12
N SER A 43 23.08 16.70 -2.19
CA SER A 43 23.75 16.29 -3.43
C SER A 43 22.77 15.79 -4.51
N LYS A 44 21.54 15.42 -4.14
CA LYS A 44 20.53 14.93 -5.09
C LYS A 44 20.06 16.05 -6.02
N ARG A 45 19.62 15.64 -7.22
CA ARG A 45 19.11 16.55 -8.27
C ARG A 45 20.03 17.75 -8.55
N LYS A 46 21.35 17.56 -8.49
CA LYS A 46 22.34 18.64 -8.70
C LYS A 46 22.12 19.84 -7.76
N GLY A 47 21.76 19.59 -6.50
CA GLY A 47 21.56 20.65 -5.51
C GLY A 47 20.12 21.15 -5.37
N THR A 48 19.17 20.66 -6.16
CA THR A 48 17.79 21.18 -6.18
C THR A 48 16.77 20.25 -5.53
N TYR A 49 17.21 19.23 -4.81
CA TYR A 49 16.29 18.32 -4.11
C TYR A 49 15.59 19.04 -2.95
N ASN A 50 14.26 18.89 -2.87
CA ASN A 50 13.46 19.61 -1.87
C ASN A 50 13.56 18.90 -0.50
N ILE A 51 14.06 19.61 0.51
CA ILE A 51 14.27 19.09 1.87
C ILE A 51 13.53 20.01 2.83
N ILE A 52 12.48 19.49 3.46
CA ILE A 52 11.62 20.22 4.38
C ILE A 52 11.86 19.70 5.80
N GLN A 53 12.07 20.60 6.74
CA GLN A 53 12.02 20.30 8.16
C GLN A 53 10.69 20.79 8.74
N ILE A 54 9.98 19.92 9.44
CA ILE A 54 8.71 20.26 10.12
C ILE A 54 8.91 20.31 11.63
N ASP A 55 8.27 21.25 12.31
CA ASP A 55 8.16 21.22 13.77
C ASP A 55 7.22 20.08 14.17
N PRO A 56 7.68 19.04 14.89
CA PRO A 56 6.83 17.92 15.31
C PRO A 56 5.72 18.35 16.30
N ASN A 57 5.84 19.53 16.90
CA ASN A 57 4.84 20.08 17.83
C ASN A 57 3.81 20.98 17.14
N TYR A 58 3.94 21.23 15.83
CA TYR A 58 2.96 22.02 15.09
C TYR A 58 1.59 21.34 15.13
N VAL A 59 0.57 22.12 15.51
CA VAL A 59 -0.84 21.71 15.48
C VAL A 59 -1.58 22.63 14.50
N PRO A 60 -2.26 22.10 13.47
CA PRO A 60 -3.02 22.91 12.55
C PRO A 60 -4.30 23.44 13.19
N GLU A 61 -4.85 24.51 12.62
CA GLU A 61 -6.20 24.99 12.95
C GLU A 61 -7.23 23.87 12.75
N GLU A 62 -8.23 23.84 13.66
CA GLU A 62 -9.29 22.83 13.67
C GLU A 62 -10.22 22.95 12.46
N ILE A 63 -10.41 24.17 11.97
CA ILE A 63 -11.23 24.47 10.80
C ILE A 63 -10.35 24.57 9.56
N GLU A 64 -10.75 23.92 8.48
CA GLU A 64 -10.12 24.02 7.18
C GLU A 64 -11.09 24.57 6.14
N THR A 65 -10.55 25.37 5.20
CA THR A 65 -11.32 25.96 4.11
C THR A 65 -10.73 25.56 2.76
N LYS A 66 -11.61 25.32 1.78
CA LYS A 66 -11.25 25.00 0.40
C LYS A 66 -12.16 25.77 -0.55
N GLN A 67 -11.56 26.53 -1.48
CA GLN A 67 -12.33 27.19 -2.52
C GLN A 67 -12.48 26.27 -3.73
N VAL A 68 -13.72 26.09 -4.20
CA VAL A 68 -14.04 25.35 -5.43
C VAL A 68 -14.96 26.22 -6.26
N PHE A 69 -14.48 26.62 -7.45
CA PHE A 69 -15.25 27.41 -8.42
C PHE A 69 -15.88 28.69 -7.82
N GLY A 70 -15.09 29.45 -7.05
CA GLY A 70 -15.55 30.69 -6.41
C GLY A 70 -16.41 30.49 -5.14
N ILE A 71 -16.71 29.25 -4.75
CA ILE A 71 -17.44 28.93 -3.53
C ILE A 71 -16.46 28.41 -2.46
N THR A 72 -16.54 28.97 -1.26
CA THR A 72 -15.74 28.51 -0.11
C THR A 72 -16.50 27.43 0.65
N PHE A 73 -15.90 26.26 0.76
CA PHE A 73 -16.32 25.19 1.66
C PHE A 73 -15.50 25.27 2.95
N GLU A 74 -16.16 25.08 4.09
CA GLU A 74 -15.53 25.07 5.41
C GLU A 74 -16.00 23.85 6.19
N GLN A 75 -15.08 23.18 6.88
CA GLN A 75 -15.38 22.04 7.75
C GLN A 75 -14.36 21.93 8.89
N GLY A 76 -14.71 21.16 9.92
CA GLY A 76 -13.70 20.66 10.86
C GLY A 76 -12.78 19.64 10.19
N ARG A 77 -11.47 19.74 10.44
CA ARG A 77 -10.47 18.80 9.96
C ARG A 77 -10.72 17.41 10.54
N ASN A 78 -10.33 16.37 9.80
CA ASN A 78 -10.39 14.99 10.28
C ASN A 78 -9.35 14.71 11.39
N ASN A 79 -9.70 15.04 12.63
CA ASN A 79 -8.89 14.81 13.84
C ASN A 79 -9.17 13.45 14.51
N LEU A 80 -9.88 12.53 13.83
CA LEU A 80 -10.15 11.20 14.37
C LEU A 80 -8.84 10.46 14.67
N LYS A 81 -8.72 9.94 15.89
CA LYS A 81 -7.58 9.13 16.33
C LYS A 81 -7.75 7.70 15.86
N ILE A 82 -6.73 7.16 15.21
CA ILE A 82 -6.68 5.75 14.82
C ILE A 82 -5.93 4.99 15.90
N ASN A 83 -6.64 4.17 16.70
CA ASN A 83 -6.09 3.42 17.82
C ASN A 83 -6.79 2.05 17.95
N ASN A 84 -6.34 1.24 18.92
CA ASN A 84 -6.90 -0.10 19.15
C ASN A 84 -8.38 -0.12 19.55
N GLU A 85 -8.96 1.00 20.00
CA GLU A 85 -10.38 1.06 20.37
C GLU A 85 -11.27 0.81 19.15
N LEU A 86 -10.83 1.27 17.97
CA LEU A 86 -11.52 1.03 16.70
C LEU A 86 -11.59 -0.44 16.29
N LEU A 87 -10.81 -1.32 16.92
CA LEU A 87 -10.75 -2.75 16.61
C LEU A 87 -11.46 -3.62 17.65
N GLN A 88 -12.16 -3.03 18.63
CA GLN A 88 -12.82 -3.77 19.70
C GLN A 88 -14.10 -4.49 19.25
N ASN A 89 -14.85 -3.90 18.32
CA ASN A 89 -16.11 -4.47 17.84
C ASN A 89 -15.87 -5.50 16.73
N VAL A 90 -15.38 -6.68 17.11
CA VAL A 90 -15.20 -7.81 16.19
C VAL A 90 -16.53 -8.51 15.96
N VAL A 91 -17.06 -8.45 14.74
CA VAL A 91 -18.44 -8.87 14.41
C VAL A 91 -18.56 -10.33 13.92
N THR A 92 -17.47 -10.90 13.42
CA THR A 92 -17.39 -12.30 12.93
C THR A 92 -17.34 -13.34 14.04
N GLU A 93 -17.57 -14.62 13.74
CA GLU A 93 -17.44 -15.73 14.69
C GLU A 93 -16.01 -15.86 15.22
N ASN A 94 -15.02 -15.74 14.33
CA ASN A 94 -13.63 -15.61 14.75
C ASN A 94 -13.40 -14.23 15.37
N LYS A 95 -13.25 -14.20 16.70
CA LYS A 95 -12.98 -12.98 17.48
C LYS A 95 -11.49 -12.67 17.65
N ASN A 96 -10.60 -13.56 17.21
CA ASN A 96 -9.18 -13.42 17.47
C ASN A 96 -8.51 -12.53 16.42
N ILE A 97 -8.05 -11.35 16.84
CA ILE A 97 -7.15 -10.49 16.07
C ILE A 97 -5.85 -10.37 16.88
N PRO A 98 -4.77 -11.07 16.49
CA PRO A 98 -3.46 -10.95 17.14
C PRO A 98 -2.89 -9.53 17.09
N ASP A 99 -1.99 -9.19 18.01
CA ASP A 99 -1.50 -7.80 18.16
C ASP A 99 -0.68 -7.31 16.94
N ASP A 100 0.06 -8.20 16.27
CA ASP A 100 0.74 -7.85 15.01
C ASP A 100 -0.26 -7.53 13.89
N LYS A 101 -1.44 -8.17 13.91
CA LYS A 101 -2.54 -7.91 12.97
C LYS A 101 -3.32 -6.65 13.33
N LYS A 102 -3.48 -6.34 14.62
CA LYS A 102 -3.99 -5.03 15.04
C LYS A 102 -3.09 -3.91 14.52
N ARG A 103 -1.77 -4.03 14.68
CA ARG A 103 -0.81 -3.06 14.10
C ARG A 103 -1.03 -2.89 12.60
N ASP A 104 -1.11 -3.99 11.86
CA ASP A 104 -1.29 -3.96 10.40
C ASP A 104 -2.65 -3.33 10.01
N LEU A 105 -3.73 -3.61 10.74
CA LEU A 105 -5.04 -2.96 10.54
C LEU A 105 -4.98 -1.45 10.85
N LEU A 106 -4.30 -1.03 11.92
CA LEU A 106 -4.13 0.40 12.23
C LEU A 106 -3.33 1.12 11.12
N ILE A 107 -2.28 0.49 10.59
CA ILE A 107 -1.54 1.01 9.43
C ILE A 107 -2.46 1.16 8.22
N SER A 108 -3.35 0.20 7.99
CA SER A 108 -4.33 0.29 6.88
C SER A 108 -5.25 1.50 7.07
N LEU A 109 -5.80 1.70 8.26
CA LEU A 109 -6.73 2.80 8.57
C LEU A 109 -6.04 4.17 8.51
N ILE A 110 -4.80 4.29 9.02
CA ILE A 110 -4.01 5.52 8.90
C ILE A 110 -3.72 5.82 7.43
N THR A 111 -3.32 4.82 6.65
CA THR A 111 -3.08 4.99 5.21
C THR A 111 -4.33 5.51 4.50
N LEU A 112 -5.48 4.91 4.78
CA LEU A 112 -6.76 5.27 4.16
C LEU A 112 -7.25 6.66 4.53
N LYS A 113 -7.04 7.09 5.78
CA LYS A 113 -7.36 8.44 6.26
C LYS A 113 -6.71 9.54 5.41
N TYR A 114 -5.56 9.26 4.80
CA TYR A 114 -4.80 10.19 3.97
C TYR A 114 -4.74 9.77 2.49
N THR A 115 -5.59 8.82 2.06
CA THR A 115 -5.67 8.38 0.66
C THR A 115 -6.93 8.92 0.02
N GLN A 116 -6.80 9.55 -1.15
CA GLN A 116 -7.92 10.07 -1.93
C GLN A 116 -9.02 9.01 -2.12
N SER A 117 -10.25 9.35 -1.78
CA SER A 117 -11.37 8.41 -1.72
C SER A 117 -12.03 8.14 -3.08
N ASN A 118 -12.67 6.98 -3.27
CA ASN A 118 -12.72 5.86 -2.31
C ASN A 118 -11.41 5.06 -2.30
N SER A 119 -11.03 4.58 -1.11
CA SER A 119 -9.76 3.89 -0.91
C SER A 119 -9.89 2.55 -0.16
N VAL A 120 -9.02 1.61 -0.50
CA VAL A 120 -8.88 0.27 0.11
C VAL A 120 -7.39 -0.04 0.26
N CYS A 121 -6.98 -0.62 1.39
CA CYS A 121 -5.56 -0.84 1.71
C CYS A 121 -5.32 -2.26 2.23
N TYR A 122 -4.43 -2.99 1.56
CA TYR A 122 -3.91 -4.28 1.98
C TYR A 122 -2.57 -4.05 2.69
N VAL A 123 -2.41 -4.63 3.87
CA VAL A 123 -1.23 -4.49 4.74
C VAL A 123 -0.73 -5.86 5.15
N LYS A 124 0.59 -6.02 5.19
CA LYS A 124 1.25 -7.21 5.72
C LYS A 124 2.58 -6.82 6.35
N ASN A 125 2.87 -7.37 7.52
CA ASN A 125 4.16 -7.22 8.21
C ASN A 125 4.55 -5.75 8.46
N GLY A 126 3.58 -4.91 8.85
CA GLY A 126 3.84 -3.52 9.18
C GLY A 126 3.98 -2.58 7.98
N GLN A 127 3.60 -3.00 6.77
CA GLN A 127 3.64 -2.14 5.59
C GLN A 127 2.43 -2.33 4.68
N ALA A 128 2.00 -1.26 4.02
CA ALA A 128 1.05 -1.35 2.92
C ALA A 128 1.69 -2.10 1.74
N ILE A 129 0.97 -3.10 1.24
CA ILE A 129 1.39 -3.93 0.10
C ILE A 129 0.51 -3.68 -1.14
N GLY A 130 -0.68 -3.09 -0.95
CA GLY A 130 -1.56 -2.72 -2.06
C GLY A 130 -2.56 -1.65 -1.65
N ILE A 131 -2.57 -0.52 -2.36
CA ILE A 131 -3.45 0.62 -2.06
C ILE A 131 -4.24 1.00 -3.31
N GLY A 132 -5.56 1.07 -3.18
CA GLY A 132 -6.47 1.66 -4.15
C GLY A 132 -6.88 3.06 -3.71
N ALA A 133 -6.90 4.00 -4.66
CA ALA A 133 -7.18 5.41 -4.41
C ALA A 133 -8.03 5.99 -5.56
N GLY A 134 -8.89 6.97 -5.23
CA GLY A 134 -9.67 7.74 -6.20
C GLY A 134 -10.70 6.93 -6.98
N GLN A 135 -11.07 5.73 -6.50
CA GLN A 135 -12.00 4.86 -7.21
C GLN A 135 -13.46 5.18 -6.87
N GLN A 136 -14.36 4.93 -7.81
CA GLN A 136 -15.79 5.24 -7.65
C GLN A 136 -16.62 4.03 -7.19
N SER A 137 -16.13 2.82 -7.47
CA SER A 137 -16.77 1.55 -7.08
C SER A 137 -15.93 0.83 -6.04
N ARG A 138 -16.57 0.40 -4.93
CA ARG A 138 -15.89 -0.27 -3.82
C ARG A 138 -15.20 -1.56 -4.27
N ILE A 139 -15.89 -2.42 -5.01
CA ILE A 139 -15.33 -3.67 -5.53
C ILE A 139 -14.19 -3.42 -6.53
N HIS A 140 -14.28 -2.36 -7.35
CA HIS A 140 -13.16 -2.00 -8.24
C HIS A 140 -11.94 -1.53 -7.46
N CYS A 141 -12.14 -0.76 -6.39
CA CYS A 141 -11.06 -0.36 -5.49
C CYS A 141 -10.42 -1.58 -4.80
N THR A 142 -11.24 -2.51 -4.30
CA THR A 142 -10.78 -3.78 -3.69
C THR A 142 -9.97 -4.63 -4.67
N ARG A 143 -10.41 -4.73 -5.93
CA ARG A 143 -9.68 -5.45 -6.99
C ARG A 143 -8.36 -4.76 -7.35
N LEU A 144 -8.37 -3.44 -7.52
CA LEU A 144 -7.17 -2.67 -7.86
C LEU A 144 -6.12 -2.76 -6.76
N ALA A 145 -6.52 -2.55 -5.50
CA ALA A 145 -5.63 -2.67 -4.35
C ALA A 145 -5.12 -4.10 -4.18
N GLY A 146 -6.00 -5.10 -4.34
CA GLY A 146 -5.64 -6.51 -4.29
C GLY A 146 -4.63 -6.90 -5.38
N ASN A 147 -4.81 -6.41 -6.62
CA ASN A 147 -3.87 -6.69 -7.71
C ASN A 147 -2.47 -6.13 -7.41
N LYS A 148 -2.38 -4.96 -6.77
CA LYS A 148 -1.09 -4.42 -6.31
C LYS A 148 -0.45 -5.31 -5.23
N ALA A 149 -1.25 -5.79 -4.28
CA ALA A 149 -0.77 -6.73 -3.26
C ALA A 149 -0.29 -8.05 -3.87
N ASP A 150 -0.99 -8.56 -4.89
CA ASP A 150 -0.62 -9.77 -5.61
C ASP A 150 0.72 -9.58 -6.35
N ILE A 151 0.91 -8.46 -7.05
CA ILE A 151 2.17 -8.09 -7.70
C ILE A 151 3.32 -8.00 -6.67
N TRP A 152 3.09 -7.32 -5.54
CA TRP A 152 4.08 -7.23 -4.47
C TRP A 152 4.51 -8.61 -3.96
N TRP A 153 3.56 -9.56 -3.86
CA TRP A 153 3.86 -10.93 -3.43
C TRP A 153 4.58 -11.73 -4.51
N LEU A 154 4.16 -11.61 -5.78
CA LEU A 154 4.82 -12.29 -6.92
C LEU A 154 6.27 -11.87 -7.06
N ARG A 155 6.61 -10.60 -6.78
CA ARG A 155 7.99 -10.12 -6.78
C ARG A 155 8.92 -10.79 -5.75
N GLN A 156 8.35 -11.52 -4.79
CA GLN A 156 9.09 -12.30 -3.79
C GLN A 156 9.19 -13.78 -4.17
N ALA A 157 8.62 -14.21 -5.30
CA ALA A 157 8.74 -15.58 -5.76
C ALA A 157 10.21 -15.93 -6.04
N PRO A 158 10.66 -17.17 -5.75
CA PRO A 158 12.00 -17.62 -6.08
C PRO A 158 12.36 -17.41 -7.55
N GLN A 159 11.41 -17.59 -8.46
CA GLN A 159 11.56 -17.32 -9.90
C GLN A 159 11.99 -15.88 -10.17
N VAL A 160 11.47 -14.91 -9.41
CA VAL A 160 11.80 -13.49 -9.56
C VAL A 160 13.09 -13.13 -8.82
N LEU A 161 13.25 -13.61 -7.59
CA LEU A 161 14.44 -13.32 -6.77
C LEU A 161 15.73 -13.90 -7.36
N ASN A 162 15.64 -14.98 -8.13
CA ASN A 162 16.77 -15.63 -8.77
C ASN A 162 17.05 -15.15 -10.21
N LEU A 163 16.32 -14.14 -10.71
CA LEU A 163 16.59 -13.57 -12.03
C LEU A 163 18.03 -13.05 -12.12
N LYS A 164 18.76 -13.48 -13.15
CA LYS A 164 20.15 -13.08 -13.39
C LYS A 164 20.20 -11.99 -14.45
N PHE A 165 20.36 -10.74 -14.02
CA PHE A 165 20.47 -9.60 -14.92
C PHE A 165 21.89 -9.41 -15.45
N VAL A 166 22.02 -8.78 -16.62
CA VAL A 166 23.32 -8.33 -17.17
C VAL A 166 23.99 -7.32 -16.24
N ASP A 167 25.33 -7.26 -16.24
CA ASP A 167 26.10 -6.53 -15.23
C ASP A 167 25.85 -5.00 -15.26
N ASP A 168 25.61 -4.43 -16.44
CA ASP A 168 25.44 -2.98 -16.63
C ASP A 168 23.96 -2.53 -16.61
N ILE A 169 23.03 -3.39 -16.19
CA ILE A 169 21.60 -3.01 -16.16
C ILE A 169 21.36 -1.88 -15.16
N ARG A 170 20.64 -0.84 -15.58
CA ARG A 170 20.24 0.22 -14.66
C ARG A 170 19.13 -0.30 -13.75
N ARG A 171 19.08 0.23 -12.53
CA ARG A 171 18.10 -0.20 -11.53
C ARG A 171 16.64 -0.02 -11.96
N ALA A 172 16.32 1.10 -12.59
CA ALA A 172 14.98 1.35 -13.11
C ALA A 172 14.59 0.33 -14.20
N ASP A 173 15.52 0.01 -15.10
CA ASP A 173 15.31 -0.96 -16.17
C ASP A 173 15.12 -2.37 -15.60
N ARG A 174 15.90 -2.73 -14.57
CA ARG A 174 15.73 -3.98 -13.83
C ARG A 174 14.35 -4.08 -13.17
N ASP A 175 13.92 -3.04 -12.47
CA ASP A 175 12.64 -3.04 -11.77
C ASP A 175 11.47 -3.12 -12.78
N ASN A 176 11.55 -2.39 -13.91
CA ASN A 176 10.58 -2.50 -15.00
C ASN A 176 10.56 -3.91 -15.62
N ALA A 177 11.74 -4.51 -15.85
CA ALA A 177 11.83 -5.86 -16.41
C ALA A 177 11.19 -6.91 -15.49
N ILE A 178 11.32 -6.76 -14.18
CA ILE A 178 10.64 -7.62 -13.20
C ILE A 178 9.12 -7.46 -13.32
N ASP A 179 8.62 -6.23 -13.39
CA ASP A 179 7.18 -5.96 -13.48
C ASP A 179 6.58 -6.50 -14.78
N VAL A 180 7.31 -6.44 -15.91
CA VAL A 180 6.89 -7.05 -17.19
C VAL A 180 7.01 -8.57 -17.15
N TYR A 181 8.07 -9.13 -16.56
CA TYR A 181 8.27 -10.58 -16.47
C TYR A 181 7.13 -11.31 -15.74
N ILE A 182 6.53 -10.68 -14.73
CA ILE A 182 5.40 -11.26 -13.97
C ILE A 182 4.03 -10.96 -14.59
N SER A 183 3.96 -10.08 -15.61
CA SER A 183 2.70 -9.66 -16.23
C SER A 183 2.26 -10.62 -17.35
N ASP A 184 1.18 -10.27 -18.07
CA ASP A 184 0.77 -10.98 -19.29
C ASP A 184 1.65 -10.65 -20.50
N GLU A 185 2.53 -9.66 -20.37
CA GLU A 185 3.42 -9.14 -21.41
C GLU A 185 4.85 -9.67 -21.24
N TYR A 186 5.04 -10.78 -20.51
CA TYR A 186 6.36 -11.34 -20.23
C TYR A 186 7.20 -11.60 -21.49
N MET A 187 6.57 -11.82 -22.65
CA MET A 187 7.27 -11.98 -23.92
C MET A 187 8.04 -10.73 -24.37
N ASP A 188 7.67 -9.53 -23.91
CA ASP A 188 8.41 -8.30 -24.19
C ASP A 188 9.82 -8.31 -23.60
N VAL A 189 10.04 -9.12 -22.56
CA VAL A 189 11.37 -9.33 -21.95
C VAL A 189 11.94 -10.72 -22.21
N LEU A 190 11.15 -11.68 -22.71
CA LEU A 190 11.59 -13.06 -22.98
C LEU A 190 11.73 -13.42 -24.46
N ALA A 191 11.24 -12.61 -25.40
CA ALA A 191 11.42 -12.88 -26.83
C ALA A 191 12.90 -12.87 -27.23
N ASP A 192 13.23 -13.63 -28.27
CA ASP A 192 14.60 -13.67 -28.80
C ASP A 192 14.99 -12.28 -29.35
N GLY A 193 16.17 -11.81 -28.97
CA GLY A 193 16.65 -10.44 -29.21
C GLY A 193 16.24 -9.40 -28.15
N ALA A 194 15.32 -9.74 -27.25
CA ALA A 194 14.93 -8.90 -26.12
C ALA A 194 15.61 -9.36 -24.82
N TRP A 195 15.52 -10.65 -24.49
CA TRP A 195 16.01 -11.18 -23.23
C TRP A 195 17.53 -11.03 -23.07
N GLU A 196 18.30 -11.11 -24.16
CA GLU A 196 19.77 -10.99 -24.18
C GLU A 196 20.25 -9.62 -23.73
N LYS A 197 19.39 -8.59 -23.80
CA LYS A 197 19.69 -7.22 -23.37
C LYS A 197 19.46 -7.02 -21.87
N ILE A 198 18.72 -7.93 -21.23
CA ILE A 198 18.19 -7.76 -19.87
C ILE A 198 18.79 -8.81 -18.93
N PHE A 199 18.86 -10.06 -19.38
CA PHE A 199 19.24 -11.22 -18.58
C PHE A 199 20.53 -11.88 -19.10
N LYS A 200 21.32 -12.42 -18.17
CA LYS A 200 22.52 -13.23 -18.48
C LYS A 200 22.17 -14.57 -19.11
N GLU A 201 21.02 -15.13 -18.74
CA GLU A 201 20.44 -16.35 -19.29
C GLU A 201 18.93 -16.15 -19.41
N LYS A 202 18.30 -16.75 -20.43
CA LYS A 202 16.86 -16.63 -20.65
C LYS A 202 16.12 -17.29 -19.48
N PRO A 203 15.40 -16.53 -18.64
CA PRO A 203 14.68 -17.14 -17.53
C PRO A 203 13.47 -17.94 -18.09
N PRO A 204 13.06 -19.01 -17.39
CA PRO A 204 11.84 -19.73 -17.75
C PRO A 204 10.62 -18.81 -17.62
N VAL A 205 9.55 -19.12 -18.35
CA VAL A 205 8.27 -18.42 -18.20
C VAL A 205 7.73 -18.69 -16.79
N PHE A 206 7.41 -17.64 -16.04
CA PHE A 206 6.69 -17.78 -14.77
C PHE A 206 5.20 -17.92 -15.07
N THR A 207 4.76 -19.17 -15.25
CA THR A 207 3.43 -19.51 -15.77
C THR A 207 2.29 -19.06 -14.85
N LYS A 208 1.07 -18.91 -15.38
CA LYS A 208 -0.08 -18.50 -14.57
C LYS A 208 -0.43 -19.50 -13.48
N GLU A 209 -0.19 -20.79 -13.74
CA GLU A 209 -0.36 -21.86 -12.79
C GLU A 209 0.62 -21.71 -11.61
N GLU A 210 1.90 -21.48 -11.89
CA GLU A 210 2.92 -21.24 -10.85
C GLU A 210 2.67 -19.94 -10.09
N GLN A 211 2.27 -18.87 -10.79
CA GLN A 211 1.90 -17.59 -10.16
C GLN A 211 0.73 -17.80 -9.20
N LYS A 212 -0.30 -18.55 -9.61
CA LYS A 212 -1.47 -18.86 -8.78
C LYS A 212 -1.09 -19.73 -7.58
N GLU A 213 -0.22 -20.71 -7.77
CA GLU A 213 0.32 -21.52 -6.66
C GLU A 213 1.07 -20.64 -5.66
N TRP A 214 1.93 -19.73 -6.13
CA TRP A 214 2.66 -18.80 -5.29
C TRP A 214 1.74 -17.85 -4.52
N LEU A 215 0.75 -17.26 -5.21
CA LEU A 215 -0.25 -16.38 -4.59
C LEU A 215 -1.06 -17.09 -3.50
N SER A 216 -1.35 -18.39 -3.67
CA SER A 216 -2.07 -19.18 -2.66
C SER A 216 -1.29 -19.34 -1.34
N LYS A 217 0.04 -19.15 -1.36
CA LYS A 217 0.91 -19.17 -0.17
C LYS A 217 0.90 -17.84 0.59
N ASN A 218 0.30 -16.78 0.04
CA ASN A 218 0.12 -15.54 0.76
C ASN A 218 -1.02 -15.68 1.77
N THR A 219 -0.72 -15.61 3.06
CA THR A 219 -1.70 -15.66 4.16
C THR A 219 -1.54 -14.46 5.10
N ASP A 220 -2.42 -14.32 6.08
CA ASP A 220 -2.26 -13.37 7.19
C ASP A 220 -2.18 -11.90 6.75
N VAL A 221 -2.81 -11.56 5.63
CA VAL A 221 -2.93 -10.20 5.13
C VAL A 221 -4.08 -9.49 5.84
N CYS A 222 -3.88 -8.22 6.16
CA CYS A 222 -4.88 -7.33 6.74
C CYS A 222 -5.48 -6.44 5.65
N LEU A 223 -6.78 -6.17 5.73
CA LEU A 223 -7.51 -5.29 4.80
C LEU A 223 -8.22 -4.18 5.55
N GLY A 224 -8.01 -2.93 5.14
CA GLY A 224 -8.79 -1.77 5.57
C GLY A 224 -9.67 -1.23 4.43
N SER A 225 -10.84 -0.66 4.77
CA SER A 225 -11.65 0.15 3.86
C SER A 225 -12.08 1.47 4.50
N ASP A 226 -12.04 2.57 3.72
CA ASP A 226 -12.44 3.91 4.18
C ASP A 226 -13.97 4.07 4.37
N ALA A 227 -14.76 3.20 3.73
CA ALA A 227 -16.21 3.07 3.91
C ALA A 227 -16.63 1.60 3.94
N PHE A 228 -17.87 1.31 4.32
CA PHE A 228 -18.40 -0.05 4.38
C PHE A 228 -18.34 -0.78 3.03
N PHE A 229 -18.26 -2.11 3.09
CA PHE A 229 -18.42 -3.01 1.97
C PHE A 229 -19.91 -3.23 1.70
N PRO A 230 -20.39 -2.96 0.47
CA PRO A 230 -21.80 -3.13 0.17
C PRO A 230 -22.21 -4.60 0.05
N PHE A 231 -21.30 -5.49 -0.34
CA PHE A 231 -21.56 -6.91 -0.57
C PHE A 231 -20.33 -7.77 -0.26
N GLY A 232 -20.55 -9.07 -0.04
CA GLY A 232 -19.51 -10.06 0.23
C GLY A 232 -18.52 -10.30 -0.92
N ASP A 233 -18.77 -9.79 -2.12
CA ASP A 233 -17.85 -9.89 -3.27
C ASP A 233 -16.48 -9.24 -3.01
N ASN A 234 -16.44 -8.23 -2.15
CA ASN A 234 -15.20 -7.61 -1.66
C ASN A 234 -14.37 -8.61 -0.85
N ILE A 235 -15.04 -9.38 0.02
CA ILE A 235 -14.41 -10.42 0.85
C ILE A 235 -13.93 -11.58 -0.02
N GLU A 236 -14.75 -11.99 -1.00
CA GLU A 236 -14.37 -13.00 -2.00
C GLU A 236 -13.11 -12.59 -2.79
N ARG A 237 -12.98 -11.31 -3.16
CA ARG A 237 -11.76 -10.80 -3.80
C ARG A 237 -10.59 -10.74 -2.82
N ALA A 238 -10.81 -10.26 -1.61
CA ALA A 238 -9.78 -10.11 -0.58
C ALA A 238 -9.14 -11.46 -0.20
N LYS A 239 -9.97 -12.50 -0.07
CA LYS A 239 -9.52 -13.86 0.23
C LYS A 239 -8.47 -14.38 -0.76
N LYS A 240 -8.60 -14.03 -2.04
CA LYS A 240 -7.67 -14.45 -3.10
C LYS A 240 -6.26 -13.85 -2.94
N SER A 241 -6.12 -12.77 -2.17
CA SER A 241 -4.84 -12.14 -1.84
C SER A 241 -4.40 -12.42 -0.40
N GLY A 242 -4.89 -13.49 0.23
CA GLY A 242 -4.43 -13.93 1.54
C GLY A 242 -5.02 -13.22 2.74
N VAL A 243 -6.06 -12.40 2.55
CA VAL A 243 -6.68 -11.65 3.64
C VAL A 243 -7.28 -12.60 4.67
N SER A 244 -7.03 -12.31 5.95
CA SER A 244 -7.55 -13.04 7.11
C SER A 244 -8.12 -12.11 8.19
N TYR A 245 -7.78 -10.81 8.14
CA TYR A 245 -8.17 -9.80 9.12
C TYR A 245 -8.66 -8.55 8.40
N ILE A 246 -9.79 -8.00 8.82
CA ILE A 246 -10.45 -6.89 8.12
C ILE A 246 -10.89 -5.81 9.11
N ALA A 247 -10.73 -4.54 8.73
CA ALA A 247 -11.31 -3.40 9.43
C ALA A 247 -12.09 -2.51 8.46
N GLU A 248 -13.35 -2.26 8.78
CA GLU A 248 -14.21 -1.37 8.01
C GLU A 248 -15.21 -0.67 8.94
N PRO A 249 -15.94 0.36 8.48
CA PRO A 249 -16.82 1.11 9.38
C PRO A 249 -18.08 0.34 9.83
N GLY A 250 -18.56 -0.60 9.02
CA GLY A 250 -19.90 -1.17 9.13
C GLY A 250 -21.00 -0.17 8.67
N GLY A 251 -22.25 -0.62 8.69
CA GLY A 251 -23.42 0.20 8.33
C GLY A 251 -23.98 -0.06 6.93
N SER A 252 -23.61 -1.17 6.27
CA SER A 252 -24.30 -1.62 5.07
C SER A 252 -25.66 -2.24 5.43
N ILE A 253 -26.66 -2.07 4.58
CA ILE A 253 -27.92 -2.84 4.67
C ILE A 253 -27.65 -4.35 4.55
N ARG A 254 -26.50 -4.72 3.98
CA ARG A 254 -26.06 -6.10 3.72
C ARG A 254 -24.84 -6.49 4.54
N ASP A 255 -24.66 -5.89 5.73
CA ASP A 255 -23.59 -6.27 6.66
C ASP A 255 -23.67 -7.78 7.00
N ASP A 256 -24.88 -8.35 7.07
CA ASP A 256 -25.12 -9.78 7.25
C ASP A 256 -24.39 -10.64 6.21
N ASN A 257 -24.52 -10.29 4.93
CA ASN A 257 -23.86 -10.99 3.83
C ASN A 257 -22.32 -10.86 3.89
N VAL A 258 -21.82 -9.69 4.28
CA VAL A 258 -20.38 -9.44 4.42
C VAL A 258 -19.81 -10.26 5.57
N ILE A 259 -20.46 -10.25 6.74
CA ILE A 259 -20.09 -11.02 7.92
C ILE A 259 -20.14 -12.52 7.64
N GLU A 260 -21.21 -13.01 7.00
CA GLU A 260 -21.33 -14.42 6.60
C GLU A 260 -20.18 -14.84 5.67
N THR A 261 -19.82 -13.99 4.71
CA THR A 261 -18.70 -14.28 3.80
C THR A 261 -17.36 -14.30 4.53
N CYS A 262 -17.16 -13.47 5.55
CA CYS A 262 -15.99 -13.55 6.42
C CYS A 262 -15.97 -14.84 7.25
N ASN A 263 -17.10 -15.22 7.84
CA ASN A 263 -17.23 -16.44 8.64
C ASN A 263 -16.97 -17.70 7.80
N LYS A 264 -17.47 -17.75 6.56
CA LYS A 264 -17.18 -18.81 5.58
C LYS A 264 -15.68 -19.09 5.41
N TYR A 265 -14.84 -18.06 5.59
CA TYR A 265 -13.38 -18.16 5.47
C TYR A 265 -12.64 -18.07 6.81
N ASN A 266 -13.34 -18.14 7.94
CA ASN A 266 -12.80 -18.00 9.29
C ASN A 266 -11.99 -16.70 9.48
N MET A 267 -12.38 -15.62 8.81
CA MET A 267 -11.73 -14.31 8.94
C MET A 267 -12.24 -13.56 10.17
N ALA A 268 -11.38 -12.73 10.76
CA ALA A 268 -11.79 -11.80 11.81
C ALA A 268 -12.04 -10.40 11.21
N MET A 269 -13.20 -9.82 11.48
CA MET A 269 -13.58 -8.48 10.99
C MET A 269 -13.99 -7.58 12.14
N ALA A 270 -13.39 -6.39 12.21
CA ALA A 270 -13.75 -5.34 13.14
C ALA A 270 -14.55 -4.22 12.44
N PHE A 271 -15.68 -3.85 13.03
CA PHE A 271 -16.45 -2.66 12.66
C PHE A 271 -15.96 -1.46 13.45
N THR A 272 -15.33 -0.50 12.78
CA THR A 272 -14.70 0.67 13.40
C THR A 272 -15.68 1.78 13.77
N GLY A 273 -16.86 1.80 13.14
CA GLY A 273 -17.86 2.86 13.32
C GLY A 273 -17.47 4.23 12.75
N ILE A 274 -16.33 4.34 12.05
CA ILE A 274 -15.83 5.62 11.53
C ILE A 274 -15.56 5.55 10.03
N ARG A 275 -16.04 6.54 9.27
CA ARG A 275 -15.76 6.68 7.83
C ARG A 275 -14.54 7.59 7.61
N LEU A 276 -13.68 7.24 6.66
CA LEU A 276 -12.37 7.89 6.43
C LEU A 276 -12.26 8.54 5.05
N PHE A 277 -13.30 9.21 4.57
CA PHE A 277 -13.24 9.89 3.26
C PHE A 277 -12.25 11.06 3.23
N HIS A 278 -11.55 11.21 2.09
CA HIS A 278 -10.55 12.25 1.85
C HIS A 278 -10.59 12.74 0.39
N HIS A 279 -10.66 14.07 0.17
CA HIS A 279 -10.85 14.73 -1.14
C HIS A 279 -10.14 16.10 -1.26
#